data_AF-A0A6G0VV82-F1
#
_entry.id   AF-A0A6G0VV82-F1
#
_cell.length_a   1.000
_cell.length_b   1.000
_cell.length_c   1.000
_cell.angle_alpha   90.00
_cell.angle_beta   90.00
_cell.angle_gamma   90.00
#
_symmetry.space_group_name_H-M   'P 1'
#
loop_
_entity.id
_entity.type
_entity.pdbx_description
1 polymer ?
#
loop_
_entity_poly.entity_id
_entity_poly.type
_entity_poly.pdbx_seq_one_letter_code
_entity_poly.pdbx_strand_id
1 'polypeptide(L)'
;MHYPINEIFQTIQGEGYYTGTPSIFIRLQGCPVHCHWCDTKYTWVCSDKENVSIKEVINKNQVSKKWSYLTINDILETLKKWTAKHVVISGGEPCLYNLLYITKILEKKGYQCQIETSGIKNIICSLNTWVTLSPKKNIRPLNESIIRSNEIKFPILKKEDLLYVYDILSNIKDKKKRIIYLQPISQNKKALNICMNICMKKNWKLSVQLHKYINIQ
;
A
#
# COMPACT_ATOMS: atom_id res chain seq x y z
N MET A 1 4.19 14.84 16.04
CA MET A 1 4.79 14.05 14.94
C MET A 1 4.12 14.47 13.65
N HIS A 2 4.90 14.70 12.59
CA HIS A 2 4.40 15.15 11.30
C HIS A 2 4.66 14.07 10.25
N TYR A 3 3.75 13.91 9.30
CA TYR A 3 3.85 12.97 8.20
C TYR A 3 3.81 13.73 6.87
N PRO A 4 4.71 13.45 5.91
CA PRO A 4 4.69 14.10 4.61
C PRO A 4 3.60 13.46 3.75
N ILE A 5 2.44 14.08 3.72
CA ILE A 5 1.27 13.58 2.99
C ILE A 5 1.28 14.14 1.58
N ASN A 6 1.19 13.25 0.60
CA ASN A 6 0.93 13.61 -0.79
C ASN A 6 -0.58 13.75 -1.05
N GLU A 7 -1.40 12.79 -0.59
CA GLU A 7 -2.85 12.75 -0.86
C GLU A 7 -3.62 12.17 0.33
N ILE A 8 -4.83 12.69 0.58
CA ILE A 8 -5.85 12.04 1.42
C ILE A 8 -7.18 12.07 0.68
N PHE A 9 -7.79 10.91 0.43
CA PHE A 9 -9.05 10.81 -0.30
C PHE A 9 -9.83 9.55 0.08
N GLN A 10 -11.16 9.60 -0.02
CA GLN A 10 -12.02 8.41 0.14
C GLN A 10 -12.29 7.76 -1.23
N THR A 11 -12.16 6.45 -1.30
CA THR A 11 -12.44 5.62 -2.48
C THR A 11 -12.84 4.20 -2.04
N ILE A 12 -12.84 3.23 -2.95
CA ILE A 12 -12.94 1.81 -2.66
C ILE A 12 -11.55 1.18 -2.74
N GLN A 13 -11.12 0.45 -1.69
CA GLN A 13 -9.90 -0.36 -1.78
C GLN A 13 -10.06 -1.36 -2.92
N GLY A 14 -9.17 -1.27 -3.89
CA GLY A 14 -9.28 -2.02 -5.14
C GLY A 14 -8.45 -3.30 -5.19
N GLU A 15 -7.66 -3.61 -4.16
CA GLU A 15 -6.69 -4.70 -4.19
C GLU A 15 -6.64 -5.52 -2.89
N GLY A 16 -6.18 -6.77 -2.98
CA GLY A 16 -5.92 -7.64 -1.82
C GLY A 16 -7.17 -8.04 -1.03
N TYR A 17 -7.00 -8.32 0.26
CA TYR A 17 -8.05 -8.82 1.15
C TYR A 17 -9.26 -7.88 1.28
N TYR A 18 -9.03 -6.57 1.30
CA TYR A 18 -10.09 -5.55 1.46
C TYR A 18 -10.69 -5.06 0.14
N THR A 19 -10.47 -5.75 -0.98
CA THR A 19 -11.06 -5.38 -2.28
C THR A 19 -12.58 -5.17 -2.15
N GLY A 20 -13.09 -3.99 -2.56
CA GLY A 20 -14.50 -3.62 -2.47
C GLY A 20 -14.87 -2.81 -1.22
N THR A 21 -13.95 -2.61 -0.28
CA THR A 21 -14.23 -1.92 0.99
C THR A 21 -14.11 -0.38 0.84
N PRO A 22 -15.12 0.42 1.24
CA PRO A 22 -14.98 1.87 1.35
C PRO A 22 -13.84 2.25 2.28
N SER A 23 -12.88 3.01 1.77
CA SER A 23 -11.59 3.24 2.41
C SER A 23 -11.12 4.68 2.23
N ILE A 24 -10.48 5.23 3.25
CA ILE A 24 -9.76 6.50 3.15
C ILE A 24 -8.29 6.19 2.95
N PHE A 25 -7.72 6.62 1.84
CA PHE A 25 -6.31 6.49 1.55
C PHE A 25 -5.54 7.67 2.13
N ILE A 26 -4.45 7.38 2.83
CA ILE A 26 -3.44 8.35 3.24
C ILE A 26 -2.16 7.98 2.50
N ARG A 27 -1.82 8.76 1.47
CA ARG A 27 -0.65 8.54 0.62
C ARG A 27 0.52 9.38 1.12
N LEU A 28 1.59 8.75 1.61
CA LEU A 28 2.81 9.45 2.03
C LEU A 28 3.71 9.82 0.83
N GLN A 29 4.61 10.77 1.03
CA GLN A 29 5.66 11.16 0.07
C GLN A 29 6.98 10.44 0.39
N GLY A 30 7.74 10.11 -0.65
CA GLY A 30 9.09 9.53 -0.56
C GLY A 30 9.10 8.02 -0.79
N CYS A 31 9.87 7.53 -1.77
CA CYS A 31 10.05 6.09 -2.01
C CYS A 31 11.38 5.80 -2.69
N PRO A 32 12.34 5.13 -2.04
CA PRO A 32 13.63 4.82 -2.67
C PRO A 32 13.59 3.60 -3.61
N VAL A 33 12.46 2.89 -3.72
CA VAL A 33 12.39 1.62 -4.47
C VAL A 33 12.37 1.84 -5.99
N HIS A 34 11.77 2.95 -6.44
CA HIS A 34 11.71 3.37 -7.85
C HIS A 34 11.33 2.25 -8.83
N CYS A 35 10.23 1.53 -8.54
CA CYS A 35 9.78 0.42 -9.39
C CYS A 35 9.46 0.90 -10.81
N HIS A 36 9.90 0.17 -11.84
CA HIS A 36 9.72 0.58 -13.24
C HIS A 36 8.24 0.79 -13.64
N TRP A 37 7.36 -0.09 -13.16
CA TRP A 37 5.90 -0.09 -13.38
C TRP A 37 5.11 0.61 -12.27
N CYS A 38 5.75 1.51 -11.50
CA CYS A 38 5.04 2.25 -10.45
C CYS A 38 4.04 3.23 -11.06
N ASP A 39 2.77 3.13 -10.66
CA ASP A 39 1.71 4.05 -11.09
C ASP A 39 1.79 5.42 -10.36
N THR A 40 2.51 5.48 -9.23
CA THR A 40 2.63 6.69 -8.39
C THR A 40 4.04 7.30 -8.36
N LYS A 41 4.69 7.45 -9.52
CA LYS A 41 6.07 8.01 -9.60
C LYS A 41 6.19 9.42 -9.02
N TYR A 42 5.09 10.16 -8.98
CA TYR A 42 5.02 11.49 -8.38
C TYR A 42 5.29 11.50 -6.85
N THR A 43 5.23 10.35 -6.18
CA THR A 43 5.53 10.24 -4.75
C THR A 43 6.98 9.85 -4.45
N TRP A 44 7.87 9.71 -5.44
CA TRP A 44 9.22 9.15 -5.19
C TRP A 44 10.15 10.10 -4.43
N VAL A 45 10.17 11.36 -4.82
CA VAL A 45 11.13 12.35 -4.29
C VAL A 45 10.43 13.27 -3.30
N CYS A 46 10.97 13.37 -2.09
CA CYS A 46 10.57 14.36 -1.11
C CYS A 46 11.41 15.63 -1.32
N SER A 47 10.92 16.55 -2.15
CA SER A 47 11.59 17.81 -2.47
C SER A 47 10.90 18.96 -1.75
N ASP A 48 11.67 19.80 -1.06
CA ASP A 48 11.14 21.00 -0.38
C ASP A 48 10.47 21.99 -1.35
N LYS A 49 10.87 21.99 -2.63
CA LYS A 49 10.23 22.82 -3.68
C LYS A 49 8.77 22.42 -3.95
N GLU A 50 8.41 21.19 -3.61
CA GLU A 50 7.06 20.65 -3.78
C GLU A 50 6.28 20.64 -2.46
N ASN A 51 6.87 21.17 -1.37
CA ASN A 51 6.18 21.32 -0.10
C ASN A 51 5.25 22.53 -0.17
N VAL A 52 3.96 22.27 -0.11
CA VAL A 52 2.90 23.27 -0.23
C VAL A 52 2.06 23.35 1.05
N SER A 53 1.07 24.24 1.06
CA SER A 53 0.17 24.36 2.22
C SER A 53 -0.67 23.09 2.43
N ILE A 54 -1.03 22.82 3.69
CA ILE A 54 -1.93 21.71 4.06
C ILE A 54 -3.25 21.79 3.28
N LYS A 55 -3.80 22.99 3.12
CA LYS A 55 -5.05 23.23 2.36
C LYS A 55 -4.94 22.77 0.91
N GLU A 56 -3.79 23.01 0.28
CA GLU A 56 -3.54 22.61 -1.11
C GLU A 56 -3.45 21.10 -1.28
N VAL A 57 -2.84 20.39 -0.32
CA VAL A 57 -2.81 18.91 -0.32
C VAL A 57 -4.20 18.31 -0.07
N ILE A 58 -4.96 18.85 0.89
CA ILE A 58 -6.28 18.35 1.25
C ILE A 58 -7.31 18.57 0.11
N ASN A 59 -7.20 19.67 -0.62
CA ASN A 59 -8.11 20.03 -1.72
C ASN A 59 -7.54 19.66 -3.10
N LYS A 60 -6.56 18.75 -3.14
CA LYS A 60 -5.91 18.34 -4.38
C LYS A 60 -6.90 17.56 -5.26
N ASN A 61 -7.14 18.05 -6.47
CA ASN A 61 -8.06 17.43 -7.43
C ASN A 61 -7.37 16.56 -8.50
N GLN A 62 -6.03 16.60 -8.56
CA GLN A 62 -5.23 15.85 -9.54
C GLN A 62 -3.93 15.37 -8.92
N VAL A 63 -3.48 14.17 -9.30
CA VAL A 63 -2.21 13.61 -8.84
C VAL A 63 -1.04 14.53 -9.18
N SER A 64 -0.16 14.76 -8.21
CA SER A 64 1.00 15.66 -8.39
C SER A 64 2.08 15.38 -7.34
N LYS A 65 3.27 15.95 -7.57
CA LYS A 65 4.40 15.83 -6.64
C LYS A 65 4.22 16.61 -5.35
N LYS A 66 3.24 17.51 -5.30
CA LYS A 66 2.98 18.40 -4.18
C LYS A 66 2.65 17.63 -2.91
N TRP A 67 3.24 17.99 -1.79
CA TRP A 67 3.03 17.32 -0.51
C TRP A 67 3.10 18.34 0.62
N SER A 68 2.69 17.95 1.83
CA SER A 68 2.75 18.81 3.01
C SER A 68 2.91 17.97 4.26
N TYR A 69 3.53 18.54 5.30
CA TYR A 69 3.59 17.91 6.61
C TYR A 69 2.26 18.10 7.35
N LEU A 70 1.55 17.01 7.61
CA LEU A 70 0.33 17.03 8.41
C LEU A 70 0.58 16.39 9.78
N THR A 71 -0.03 16.97 10.80
CA THR A 71 -0.14 16.36 12.13
C THR A 71 -1.26 15.31 12.14
N ILE A 72 -1.31 14.50 13.21
CA ILE A 72 -2.44 13.58 13.42
C ILE A 72 -3.78 14.32 13.53
N ASN A 73 -3.79 15.54 14.06
CA ASN A 73 -5.01 16.33 14.20
C ASN A 73 -5.51 16.79 12.83
N ASP A 74 -4.61 17.29 11.96
CA ASP A 74 -4.96 17.67 10.59
C ASP A 74 -5.54 16.48 9.81
N ILE A 75 -4.94 15.29 9.98
CA ILE A 75 -5.43 14.05 9.38
C ILE A 75 -6.83 13.72 9.91
N LEU A 76 -7.02 13.67 11.23
CA LEU A 76 -8.31 13.35 11.83
C LEU A 76 -9.42 14.33 11.43
N GLU A 77 -9.14 15.64 11.41
CA GLU A 77 -10.08 16.65 10.92
C GLU A 77 -10.45 16.42 9.46
N THR A 78 -9.46 16.06 8.62
CA THR A 78 -9.70 15.72 7.22
C THR A 78 -10.59 14.47 7.10
N LEU A 79 -10.37 13.45 7.93
CA LEU A 79 -11.12 12.19 7.85
C LEU A 79 -12.61 12.34 8.23
N LYS A 80 -12.99 13.39 8.99
CA LYS A 80 -14.38 13.66 9.39
C LYS A 80 -15.32 13.95 8.21
N LYS A 81 -14.77 14.30 7.04
CA LYS A 81 -15.54 14.56 5.80
C LYS A 81 -16.23 13.31 5.26
N TRP A 82 -15.87 12.13 5.78
CA TRP A 82 -16.11 10.84 5.16
C TRP A 82 -16.67 9.83 6.15
N THR A 83 -17.43 8.86 5.63
CA THR A 83 -18.09 7.82 6.44
C THR A 83 -17.25 6.54 6.54
N ALA A 84 -16.33 6.31 5.59
CA ALA A 84 -15.48 5.13 5.60
C ALA A 84 -14.67 5.02 6.91
N LYS A 85 -14.66 3.81 7.48
CA LYS A 85 -13.93 3.49 8.71
C LYS A 85 -12.65 2.71 8.46
N HIS A 86 -12.42 2.25 7.24
CA HIS A 86 -11.17 1.63 6.85
C HIS A 86 -10.19 2.69 6.33
N VAL A 87 -8.97 2.73 6.85
CA VAL A 87 -7.91 3.67 6.46
C VAL A 87 -6.72 2.90 5.90
N VAL A 88 -6.37 3.20 4.65
CA VAL A 88 -5.22 2.59 3.97
C VAL A 88 -4.07 3.59 3.93
N ILE A 89 -3.03 3.33 4.73
CA ILE A 89 -1.78 4.09 4.71
C ILE A 89 -0.86 3.46 3.67
N SER A 90 -0.57 4.22 2.62
CA SER A 90 0.21 3.78 1.46
C SER A 90 1.14 4.92 1.05
N GLY A 91 1.63 4.90 -0.19
CA GLY A 91 2.15 6.08 -0.84
C GLY A 91 3.59 6.42 -0.50
N GLY A 92 4.33 6.70 -1.57
CA GLY A 92 5.75 6.44 -1.49
C GLY A 92 5.99 5.02 -0.92
N GLU A 93 7.00 4.89 -0.08
CA GLU A 93 7.14 3.76 0.84
C GLU A 93 6.74 4.24 2.24
N PRO A 94 5.56 3.86 2.78
CA PRO A 94 5.08 4.44 4.02
C PRO A 94 5.89 4.01 5.24
N CYS A 95 6.55 2.85 5.19
CA CYS A 95 7.40 2.36 6.30
C CYS A 95 8.78 3.04 6.35
N LEU A 96 9.03 4.06 5.52
CA LEU A 96 10.10 5.03 5.80
C LEU A 96 9.85 5.80 7.11
N TYR A 97 8.58 5.88 7.53
CA TYR A 97 8.14 6.62 8.71
C TYR A 97 7.65 5.64 9.78
N ASN A 98 7.73 6.06 11.06
CA ASN A 98 7.12 5.30 12.15
C ASN A 98 5.61 5.56 12.21
N LEU A 99 4.82 4.53 11.95
CA LEU A 99 3.37 4.58 11.82
C LEU A 99 2.63 4.15 13.09
N LEU A 100 3.34 3.81 14.18
CA LEU A 100 2.74 3.32 15.43
C LEU A 100 1.80 4.36 16.06
N TYR A 101 2.23 5.62 16.08
CA TYR A 101 1.44 6.69 16.68
C TYR A 101 0.15 6.94 15.90
N ILE A 102 0.23 7.16 14.57
CA ILE A 102 -0.95 7.37 13.72
C ILE A 102 -1.91 6.18 13.75
N THR A 103 -1.42 4.95 13.61
CA THR A 103 -2.29 3.76 13.62
C THR A 103 -3.00 3.56 14.96
N LYS A 104 -2.30 3.72 16.10
CA LYS A 104 -2.95 3.66 17.43
C LYS A 104 -4.02 4.72 17.63
N ILE A 105 -3.77 5.96 17.18
CA ILE A 105 -4.74 7.05 17.34
C ILE A 105 -5.97 6.84 16.44
N LEU A 106 -5.76 6.43 15.19
CA LEU A 106 -6.84 6.10 14.26
C LEU A 106 -7.71 4.97 14.81
N GLU A 107 -7.10 3.89 15.31
CA GLU A 107 -7.80 2.78 15.94
C GLU A 107 -8.61 3.21 17.17
N LYS A 108 -8.02 4.04 18.04
CA LYS A 108 -8.74 4.63 19.18
C LYS A 108 -9.94 5.48 18.76
N LYS A 109 -9.92 6.05 17.55
CA LYS A 109 -11.02 6.83 16.96
C LYS A 109 -12.00 5.97 16.15
N GLY A 110 -11.88 4.65 16.21
CA GLY A 110 -12.81 3.70 15.58
C GLY A 110 -12.52 3.42 14.11
N TYR A 111 -11.31 3.75 13.62
CA TYR A 111 -10.86 3.36 12.29
C TYR A 111 -10.14 2.02 12.31
N GLN A 112 -10.30 1.22 11.27
CA GLN A 112 -9.47 0.05 11.01
C GLN A 112 -8.32 0.45 10.09
N CYS A 113 -7.08 0.15 10.46
CA CYS A 113 -5.91 0.52 9.67
C CYS A 113 -5.40 -0.64 8.79
N GLN A 114 -5.05 -0.30 7.55
CA GLN A 114 -4.25 -1.11 6.64
C GLN A 114 -2.98 -0.34 6.24
N ILE A 115 -1.85 -1.04 6.12
CA ILE A 115 -0.61 -0.51 5.51
C ILE A 115 -0.29 -1.29 4.25
N GLU A 116 0.03 -0.58 3.17
CA GLU A 116 0.60 -1.16 1.95
C GLU A 116 2.07 -0.77 1.82
N THR A 117 2.97 -1.75 1.82
CA THR A 117 4.42 -1.49 1.85
C THR A 117 5.18 -2.46 0.95
N SER A 118 6.34 -2.04 0.44
CA SER A 118 7.30 -2.93 -0.20
C SER A 118 8.09 -3.79 0.80
N GLY A 119 8.10 -3.40 2.07
CA GLY A 119 8.77 -4.10 3.18
C GLY A 119 10.26 -3.83 3.31
N ILE A 120 10.82 -2.86 2.60
CA ILE A 120 12.26 -2.52 2.64
C ILE A 120 12.71 -1.86 3.95
N LYS A 121 11.77 -1.52 4.83
CA LYS A 121 11.97 -0.97 6.16
C LYS A 121 11.07 -1.67 7.16
N ASN A 122 11.46 -1.62 8.44
CA ASN A 122 10.68 -2.19 9.52
C ASN A 122 9.28 -1.58 9.59
N ILE A 123 8.28 -2.43 9.72
CA ILE A 123 6.87 -2.03 9.74
C ILE A 123 6.47 -1.72 11.18
N ILE A 124 6.71 -0.48 11.61
CA ILE A 124 6.43 -0.01 12.97
C ILE A 124 5.00 0.56 13.00
N CYS A 125 4.04 -0.25 13.43
CA CYS A 125 2.61 0.08 13.48
C CYS A 125 1.93 -0.61 14.68
N SER A 126 0.66 -0.31 14.94
CA SER A 126 -0.13 -1.06 15.92
C SER A 126 -0.16 -2.56 15.58
N LEU A 127 -0.48 -3.41 16.56
CA LEU A 127 -0.66 -4.85 16.32
C LEU A 127 -1.92 -5.18 15.52
N ASN A 128 -2.96 -4.34 15.61
CA ASN A 128 -4.24 -4.55 14.93
C ASN A 128 -4.22 -4.13 13.46
N THR A 129 -3.24 -3.32 13.06
CA THR A 129 -3.11 -2.85 11.68
C THR A 129 -2.87 -4.02 10.73
N TRP A 130 -3.67 -4.12 9.67
CA TRP A 130 -3.49 -5.09 8.61
C TRP A 130 -2.34 -4.68 7.69
N VAL A 131 -1.39 -5.56 7.45
CA VAL A 131 -0.20 -5.26 6.64
C VAL A 131 -0.23 -6.06 5.35
N THR A 132 -0.34 -5.33 4.25
CA THR A 132 -0.16 -5.82 2.87
C THR A 132 1.27 -5.59 2.44
N LEU A 133 2.04 -6.68 2.38
CA LEU A 133 3.40 -6.65 1.87
C LEU A 133 3.40 -6.91 0.36
N SER A 134 4.02 -6.03 -0.42
CA SER A 134 4.21 -6.23 -1.87
C SER A 134 5.69 -6.19 -2.23
N PRO A 135 6.41 -7.33 -2.10
CA PRO A 135 7.84 -7.43 -2.36
C PRO A 135 8.20 -6.96 -3.77
N LYS A 136 9.29 -6.19 -3.90
CA LYS A 136 9.77 -5.66 -5.17
C LYS A 136 11.13 -6.26 -5.51
N LYS A 137 11.34 -6.64 -6.77
CA LYS A 137 12.57 -7.31 -7.19
C LYS A 137 13.83 -6.47 -6.98
N ASN A 138 13.72 -5.14 -7.15
CA ASN A 138 14.86 -4.23 -7.07
C ASN A 138 15.45 -4.14 -5.65
N ILE A 139 14.57 -4.15 -4.64
CA ILE A 139 14.96 -4.07 -3.23
C ILE A 139 14.11 -5.06 -2.45
N ARG A 140 14.76 -6.11 -1.94
CA ARG A 140 14.08 -7.18 -1.20
C ARG A 140 13.47 -6.66 0.11
N PRO A 141 12.33 -7.21 0.55
CA PRO A 141 11.78 -6.91 1.85
C PRO A 141 12.67 -7.47 2.96
N LEU A 142 12.62 -6.83 4.13
CA LEU A 142 13.21 -7.36 5.35
C LEU A 142 12.43 -8.60 5.84
N ASN A 143 13.13 -9.50 6.53
CA ASN A 143 12.49 -10.69 7.12
C ASN A 143 11.44 -10.29 8.17
N GLU A 144 11.74 -9.25 8.94
CA GLU A 144 10.84 -8.67 9.95
C GLU A 144 9.54 -8.16 9.31
N SER A 145 9.64 -7.57 8.12
CA SER A 145 8.48 -7.11 7.34
C SER A 145 7.63 -8.28 6.85
N ILE A 146 8.27 -9.38 6.42
CA ILE A 146 7.56 -10.62 6.07
C ILE A 146 6.86 -11.19 7.31
N ILE A 147 7.56 -11.28 8.45
CA ILE A 147 7.00 -11.75 9.73
C ILE A 147 5.77 -10.92 10.12
N ARG A 148 5.87 -9.59 9.99
CA ARG A 148 4.78 -8.66 10.34
C ARG A 148 3.59 -8.74 9.38
N SER A 149 3.78 -9.06 8.10
CA SER A 149 2.72 -9.05 7.07
C SER A 149 1.53 -9.98 7.38
N ASN A 150 0.32 -9.53 7.05
CA ASN A 150 -0.92 -10.33 7.13
C ASN A 150 -1.22 -10.99 5.77
N GLU A 151 -0.91 -10.29 4.68
CA GLU A 151 -0.95 -10.79 3.32
C GLU A 151 0.32 -10.41 2.55
N ILE A 152 0.65 -11.21 1.54
CA ILE A 152 1.74 -10.94 0.61
C ILE A 152 1.17 -10.90 -0.81
N LYS A 153 1.35 -9.78 -1.51
CA LYS A 153 0.76 -9.49 -2.81
C LYS A 153 1.86 -9.26 -3.85
N PHE A 154 2.05 -10.24 -4.72
CA PHE A 154 3.11 -10.23 -5.74
C PHE A 154 2.60 -9.67 -7.07
N PRO A 155 3.18 -8.56 -7.58
CA PRO A 155 2.89 -8.08 -8.91
C PRO A 155 3.56 -8.99 -9.96
N ILE A 156 2.80 -9.43 -10.94
CA ILE A 156 3.22 -10.32 -12.02
C ILE A 156 2.97 -9.63 -13.36
N LEU A 157 3.99 -9.56 -14.21
CA LEU A 157 3.89 -9.12 -15.61
C LEU A 157 4.16 -10.29 -16.56
N LYS A 158 5.10 -11.16 -16.19
CA LYS A 158 5.57 -12.29 -17.01
C LYS A 158 5.90 -13.51 -16.14
N LYS A 159 6.05 -14.67 -16.78
CA LYS A 159 6.20 -15.97 -16.08
C LYS A 159 7.45 -16.01 -15.21
N GLU A 160 8.51 -15.32 -15.63
CA GLU A 160 9.78 -15.22 -14.90
C GLU A 160 9.64 -14.48 -13.57
N ASP A 161 8.56 -13.72 -13.36
CA ASP A 161 8.27 -13.08 -12.08
C ASP A 161 7.95 -14.09 -10.98
N LEU A 162 7.47 -15.28 -11.35
CA LEU A 162 7.17 -16.36 -10.40
C LEU A 162 8.43 -16.90 -9.71
N LEU A 163 9.61 -16.80 -10.34
CA LEU A 163 10.88 -17.20 -9.70
C LEU A 163 11.11 -16.41 -8.43
N TYR A 164 10.85 -15.10 -8.47
CA TYR A 164 10.96 -14.24 -7.31
C TYR A 164 9.88 -14.53 -6.25
N VAL A 165 8.67 -14.87 -6.68
CA VAL A 165 7.61 -15.31 -5.76
C VAL A 165 8.05 -16.53 -4.96
N TYR A 166 8.52 -17.58 -5.64
CA TYR A 166 8.95 -18.81 -4.98
C TYR A 166 10.17 -18.59 -4.09
N ASP A 167 11.11 -17.77 -4.51
CA ASP A 167 12.29 -17.41 -3.70
C ASP A 167 11.91 -16.66 -2.41
N ILE A 168 10.99 -15.70 -2.47
CA ILE A 168 10.52 -15.03 -1.24
C ILE A 168 9.80 -16.02 -0.32
N LEU A 169 8.90 -16.85 -0.88
CA LEU A 169 8.08 -17.77 -0.10
C LEU A 169 8.89 -18.92 0.53
N SER A 170 9.94 -19.42 -0.14
CA SER A 170 10.81 -20.47 0.41
C SER A 170 11.65 -19.99 1.60
N ASN A 171 11.89 -18.68 1.70
CA ASN A 171 12.64 -18.07 2.79
C ASN A 171 11.78 -17.75 4.03
N ILE A 172 10.46 -17.98 3.98
CA ILE A 172 9.57 -17.77 5.13
C ILE A 172 9.70 -18.95 6.10
N LYS A 173 10.26 -18.68 7.28
CA LYS A 173 10.55 -19.72 8.30
C LYS A 173 9.54 -19.78 9.44
N ASP A 174 8.67 -18.78 9.58
CA ASP A 174 7.67 -18.74 10.64
C ASP A 174 6.40 -19.52 10.27
N LYS A 175 5.57 -19.83 11.28
CA LYS A 175 4.33 -20.62 11.12
C LYS A 175 3.09 -19.78 10.84
N LYS A 176 3.20 -18.45 10.71
CA LYS A 176 2.03 -17.57 10.53
C LYS A 176 1.43 -17.82 9.16
N LYS A 177 0.15 -18.21 9.13
CA LYS A 177 -0.61 -18.32 7.89
C LYS A 177 -0.83 -16.92 7.32
N ARG A 178 -0.46 -16.74 6.06
CA ARG A 178 -0.66 -15.49 5.31
C ARG A 178 -1.47 -15.76 4.07
N ILE A 179 -2.22 -14.76 3.64
CA ILE A 179 -2.89 -14.81 2.35
C ILE A 179 -1.86 -14.46 1.27
N ILE A 180 -1.70 -15.34 0.29
CA ILE A 180 -0.82 -15.11 -0.85
C ILE A 180 -1.66 -14.67 -2.03
N TYR A 181 -1.35 -13.48 -2.54
CA TYR A 181 -1.97 -12.90 -3.72
C TYR A 181 -1.00 -12.84 -4.89
N LEU A 182 -1.46 -13.24 -6.07
CA LEU A 182 -0.84 -12.86 -7.33
C LEU A 182 -1.67 -11.75 -7.98
N GLN A 183 -1.00 -10.68 -8.42
CA GLN A 183 -1.63 -9.51 -9.01
C GLN A 183 -1.07 -9.24 -10.41
N PRO A 184 -1.87 -9.33 -11.48
CA PRO A 184 -1.41 -8.96 -12.80
C PRO A 184 -1.18 -7.44 -12.87
N ILE A 185 -0.04 -7.02 -13.43
CA ILE A 185 0.29 -5.60 -13.62
C ILE A 185 -0.61 -5.01 -14.74
N SER A 186 -1.26 -3.87 -14.45
CA SER A 186 -1.95 -2.98 -15.41
C SER A 186 -2.90 -3.69 -16.37
N GLN A 187 -3.80 -4.53 -15.83
CA GLN A 187 -4.82 -5.26 -16.60
C GLN A 187 -4.27 -6.11 -17.77
N ASN A 188 -2.98 -6.45 -17.74
CA ASN A 188 -2.35 -7.22 -18.81
C ASN A 188 -2.96 -8.63 -18.90
N LYS A 189 -3.60 -8.94 -20.03
CA LYS A 189 -4.29 -10.24 -20.24
C LYS A 189 -3.36 -11.45 -20.10
N LYS A 190 -2.11 -11.36 -20.59
CA LYS A 190 -1.13 -12.45 -20.46
C LYS A 190 -0.76 -12.67 -19.00
N ALA A 191 -0.49 -11.58 -18.26
CA ALA A 191 -0.22 -11.64 -16.83
C ALA A 191 -1.41 -12.19 -16.03
N LEU A 192 -2.63 -11.78 -16.37
CA LEU A 192 -3.86 -12.27 -15.74
C LEU A 192 -3.99 -13.79 -15.88
N ASN A 193 -3.79 -14.32 -17.09
CA ASN A 193 -3.82 -15.76 -17.33
C ASN A 193 -2.75 -16.51 -16.52
N ILE A 194 -1.53 -15.96 -16.41
CA ILE A 194 -0.47 -16.53 -15.56
C ILE A 194 -0.93 -16.57 -14.10
N CYS A 195 -1.42 -15.44 -13.56
CA CYS A 195 -1.88 -15.35 -12.18
C CYS A 195 -3.01 -16.35 -11.90
N MET A 196 -4.04 -16.41 -12.76
CA MET A 196 -5.17 -17.34 -12.62
C MET A 196 -4.70 -18.79 -12.56
N ASN A 197 -3.88 -19.20 -13.54
CA ASN A 197 -3.39 -20.57 -13.64
C ASN A 197 -2.59 -20.98 -12.39
N ILE A 198 -1.72 -20.10 -11.90
CA ILE A 198 -0.93 -20.39 -10.70
C ILE A 198 -1.78 -20.36 -9.43
N CYS A 199 -2.71 -19.42 -9.30
CA CYS A 199 -3.60 -19.33 -8.16
C CYS A 199 -4.44 -20.60 -7.99
N MET A 200 -5.05 -21.10 -9.07
CA MET A 200 -5.80 -22.36 -9.06
C MET A 200 -4.90 -23.55 -8.67
N LYS A 201 -3.68 -23.63 -9.23
CA LYS A 201 -2.76 -24.74 -8.95
C LYS A 201 -2.21 -24.74 -7.51
N LYS A 202 -1.99 -23.55 -6.92
CA LYS A 202 -1.36 -23.39 -5.60
C LYS A 202 -2.34 -23.10 -4.48
N ASN A 203 -3.63 -23.00 -4.79
CA ASN A 203 -4.66 -22.52 -3.87
C ASN A 203 -4.30 -21.14 -3.27
N TRP A 204 -3.80 -20.25 -4.12
CA TRP A 204 -3.54 -18.85 -3.79
C TRP A 204 -4.68 -17.97 -4.30
N LYS A 205 -4.72 -16.71 -3.88
CA LYS A 205 -5.75 -15.77 -4.30
C LYS A 205 -5.30 -14.89 -5.46
N LEU A 206 -6.23 -14.59 -6.36
CA LEU A 206 -6.04 -13.58 -7.40
C LEU A 206 -6.41 -12.20 -6.83
N SER A 207 -5.55 -11.20 -7.01
CA SER A 207 -5.85 -9.79 -6.72
C SER A 207 -5.85 -9.03 -8.04
N VAL A 208 -7.01 -8.55 -8.50
CA VAL A 208 -7.09 -7.65 -9.65
C VAL A 208 -7.14 -6.21 -9.17
N GLN A 209 -6.66 -5.26 -9.97
CA GLN A 209 -6.72 -3.84 -9.63
C GLN A 209 -8.11 -3.29 -9.93
N LEU A 210 -9.09 -3.57 -9.07
CA LEU A 210 -10.52 -3.27 -9.31
C LEU A 210 -10.75 -1.81 -9.68
N HIS A 211 -10.06 -0.88 -9.01
CA HIS A 211 -10.18 0.56 -9.26
C HIS A 211 -9.91 0.95 -10.73
N LYS A 212 -9.02 0.22 -11.43
CA LYS A 212 -8.76 0.41 -12.86
C LYS A 212 -9.91 -0.07 -13.77
N TYR A 213 -10.77 -0.96 -13.30
CA TYR A 213 -11.93 -1.46 -14.07
C TYR A 213 -13.16 -0.58 -13.89
N ILE A 214 -13.31 0.03 -12.73
CA ILE A 214 -14.46 0.89 -12.39
C ILE A 214 -14.12 2.39 -12.46
N ASN A 215 -12.93 2.74 -12.95
CA ASN A 215 -12.46 4.11 -13.18
C ASN A 215 -12.53 5.03 -11.95
N ILE A 216 -12.05 4.52 -10.81
CA ILE A 216 -11.89 5.30 -9.58
C ILE A 216 -10.41 5.37 -9.19
N GLN A 217 -10.08 6.34 -8.33
CA GLN A 217 -8.74 6.52 -7.76
C GLN A 217 -8.40 5.42 -6.73
#